data_AF-A0A8T4VTQ6-F1
#
_entry.id   AF-A0A8T4VTQ6-F1
#
_cell.length_a   1.000
_cell.length_b   1.000
_cell.length_c   1.000
_cell.angle_alpha   90.00
_cell.angle_beta   90.00
_cell.angle_gamma   90.00
#
_symmetry.space_group_name_H-M   'P 1'
#
loop_
_entity.id
_entity.type
_entity.pdbx_description
1 polymer ?
#
loop_
_entity_poly.entity_id
_entity_poly.type
_entity_poly.pdbx_seq_one_letter_code
_entity_poly.pdbx_strand_id
1 'polypeptide(L)'
;MLEDILVPLIAIAIAELGDKTQLSVLLLSSKTTKHLQILIGVLFAFLIVDGVAIAAGSWVTMFIPLFYLKIVSGLVFILFGILILINKDNGEEKTKSYKNPFVTSFFLILLTEWGDKTQIAAALFATRFNPLGVLIGSMIALSILSIIAIYFGKLISERISKETINKVAAVIFIIMGIAFLLL
;
A
#
# COMPACT_ATOMS: atom_id res chain seq x y z
N MET A 1 11.17 -15.65 9.98
CA MET A 1 9.76 -15.76 10.44
C MET A 1 9.20 -14.42 10.90
N LEU A 2 9.77 -13.77 11.92
CA LEU A 2 9.27 -12.47 12.37
C LEU A 2 9.59 -11.34 11.38
N GLU A 3 10.78 -11.36 10.78
CA GLU A 3 11.22 -10.40 9.76
C GLU A 3 10.36 -10.44 8.49
N ASP A 4 9.86 -11.63 8.12
CA ASP A 4 8.97 -11.84 6.97
C ASP A 4 7.65 -11.07 7.11
N ILE A 5 7.25 -10.74 8.35
CA ILE A 5 6.04 -9.98 8.66
C ILE A 5 6.38 -8.52 8.92
N LEU A 6 7.41 -8.26 9.75
CA LEU A 6 7.73 -6.90 10.19
C LEU A 6 8.26 -6.01 9.06
N VAL A 7 9.13 -6.53 8.18
CA VAL A 7 9.70 -5.72 7.10
C VAL A 7 8.62 -5.27 6.11
N PRO A 8 7.76 -6.17 5.57
CA PRO A 8 6.66 -5.75 4.69
C PRO A 8 5.64 -4.88 5.41
N LEU A 9 5.31 -5.18 6.68
CA LEU A 9 4.39 -4.36 7.47
C LEU A 9 4.88 -2.93 7.56
N ILE A 10 6.13 -2.71 7.98
CA ILE A 10 6.67 -1.35 8.15
C ILE A 10 6.78 -0.66 6.80
N ALA A 11 7.31 -1.35 5.78
CA ALA A 11 7.49 -0.77 4.46
C ALA A 11 6.15 -0.38 3.81
N ILE A 12 5.15 -1.26 3.83
CA ILE A 12 3.83 -0.99 3.26
C ILE A 12 3.08 0.05 4.09
N ALA A 13 3.15 -0.01 5.42
CA ALA A 13 2.51 0.99 6.28
C ALA A 13 3.03 2.40 5.98
N ILE A 14 4.33 2.53 5.74
CA ILE A 14 4.95 3.81 5.41
C ILE A 14 4.61 4.21 3.97
N ALA A 15 4.63 3.25 3.05
CA ALA A 15 4.36 3.49 1.64
C ALA A 15 2.95 3.98 1.37
N GLU A 16 1.98 3.43 2.11
CA GLU A 16 0.58 3.80 1.99
C GLU A 16 0.19 4.99 2.88
N LEU A 17 1.04 5.41 3.82
CA LEU A 17 0.70 6.52 4.71
C LEU A 17 0.38 7.77 3.88
N GLY A 18 -0.79 8.36 4.10
CA GLY A 18 -1.27 9.58 3.43
C GLY A 18 -1.46 9.50 1.93
N ASP A 19 -1.44 8.30 1.35
CA ASP A 19 -1.63 8.14 -0.09
C ASP A 19 -3.10 8.26 -0.52
N LYS A 20 -3.32 8.28 -1.84
CA LYS A 20 -4.63 8.33 -2.51
C LYS A 20 -5.64 7.39 -1.86
N THR A 21 -5.23 6.17 -1.59
CA THR A 21 -6.12 5.16 -1.02
C THR A 21 -6.59 5.52 0.38
N GLN A 22 -5.73 6.06 1.24
CA GLN A 22 -6.15 6.55 2.55
C GLN A 22 -7.11 7.73 2.45
N LEU A 23 -6.89 8.63 1.49
CA LEU A 23 -7.78 9.75 1.24
C LEU A 23 -9.15 9.29 0.70
N SER A 24 -9.19 8.29 -0.18
CA SER A 24 -10.46 7.75 -0.69
C SER A 24 -11.23 7.00 0.40
N VAL A 25 -10.55 6.23 1.26
CA VAL A 25 -11.17 5.58 2.44
C VAL A 25 -11.74 6.62 3.41
N LEU A 26 -11.02 7.71 3.65
CA LEU A 26 -11.44 8.84 4.47
C LEU A 26 -12.67 9.56 3.88
N LEU A 27 -12.66 9.81 2.57
CA LEU A 27 -13.80 10.43 1.89
C LEU A 27 -15.03 9.51 1.93
N LEU A 28 -14.85 8.20 1.78
CA LEU A 28 -15.93 7.21 1.90
C LEU A 28 -16.51 7.19 3.32
N SER A 29 -15.66 7.19 4.36
CA SER A 29 -16.11 7.19 5.75
C SER A 29 -16.87 8.47 6.12
N SER A 30 -16.53 9.62 5.51
CA SER A 30 -17.26 10.87 5.73
C SER A 30 -18.71 10.86 5.18
N LYS A 31 -19.01 9.97 4.24
CA LYS A 31 -20.30 9.91 3.52
C LYS A 31 -21.25 8.81 4.02
N THR A 32 -20.80 7.96 4.95
CA THR A 32 -21.63 6.89 5.50
C THR A 32 -21.24 6.54 6.92
N THR A 33 -22.23 6.19 7.74
CA THR A 33 -22.02 5.75 9.12
C THR A 33 -21.68 4.26 9.22
N LYS A 34 -21.78 3.51 8.12
CA LYS A 34 -21.52 2.06 8.07
C LYS A 34 -20.03 1.75 7.94
N HIS A 35 -19.23 2.21 8.90
CA HIS A 35 -17.76 2.10 8.91
C HIS A 35 -17.26 0.66 8.72
N LEU A 36 -17.92 -0.31 9.35
CA LEU A 36 -17.54 -1.72 9.25
C LEU A 36 -17.70 -2.26 7.83
N GLN A 37 -18.71 -1.80 7.08
CA GLN A 37 -18.91 -2.21 5.68
C GLN A 37 -17.82 -1.66 4.78
N ILE A 38 -17.37 -0.41 5.02
CA ILE A 38 -16.22 0.16 4.32
C ILE A 38 -14.98 -0.67 4.62
N LEU A 39 -14.67 -0.89 5.91
CA LEU A 39 -13.47 -1.61 6.35
C LEU A 39 -13.40 -2.99 5.70
N ILE A 40 -14.46 -3.79 5.78
CA ILE A 40 -14.47 -5.13 5.19
C ILE A 40 -14.29 -5.05 3.66
N GLY A 41 -14.94 -4.09 2.98
CA GLY A 41 -14.77 -3.93 1.54
C GLY A 41 -13.34 -3.56 1.14
N VAL A 42 -12.71 -2.65 1.87
CA VAL A 42 -11.31 -2.24 1.68
C VAL A 42 -10.36 -3.41 1.91
N LEU A 43 -10.54 -4.17 3.00
CA LEU A 43 -9.70 -5.32 3.33
C LEU A 43 -9.84 -6.46 2.30
N PHE A 44 -11.04 -6.71 1.80
CA PHE A 44 -11.24 -7.69 0.73
C PHE A 44 -10.55 -7.26 -0.57
N ALA A 45 -10.57 -5.98 -0.90
CA ALA A 45 -9.88 -5.48 -2.08
C ALA A 45 -8.37 -5.65 -1.96
N PHE A 46 -7.78 -5.23 -0.82
CA PHE A 46 -6.35 -5.42 -0.56
C PHE A 46 -5.93 -6.88 -0.55
N LEU A 47 -6.72 -7.77 0.05
CA LEU A 47 -6.42 -9.20 0.07
C LEU A 47 -6.31 -9.79 -1.36
N ILE A 48 -7.18 -9.35 -2.27
CA ILE A 48 -7.14 -9.80 -3.67
C ILE A 48 -5.93 -9.21 -4.38
N VAL A 49 -5.76 -7.89 -4.28
CA VAL A 49 -4.71 -7.14 -4.95
C VAL A 49 -3.32 -7.63 -4.53
N ASP A 50 -3.04 -7.60 -3.22
CA ASP A 50 -1.75 -8.02 -2.68
C ASP A 50 -1.57 -9.53 -2.80
N GLY A 51 -2.64 -10.30 -2.63
CA GLY A 51 -2.60 -11.74 -2.83
C GLY A 51 -2.15 -12.11 -4.24
N VAL A 52 -2.68 -11.43 -5.27
CA VAL A 52 -2.25 -11.62 -6.66
C VAL A 52 -0.81 -11.19 -6.87
N ALA A 53 -0.42 -10.01 -6.36
CA ALA A 53 0.95 -9.51 -6.50
C ALA A 53 1.99 -10.43 -5.84
N ILE A 54 1.71 -10.88 -4.62
CA ILE A 54 2.57 -11.79 -3.84
C ILE A 54 2.63 -13.17 -4.51
N ALA A 55 1.51 -13.71 -4.97
CA ALA A 55 1.49 -14.98 -5.70
C ALA A 55 2.32 -14.88 -6.99
N ALA A 56 2.15 -13.81 -7.77
CA ALA A 56 2.94 -13.55 -8.96
C ALA A 56 4.44 -13.42 -8.64
N GLY A 57 4.80 -12.65 -7.60
CA GLY A 57 6.17 -12.48 -7.14
C GLY A 57 6.83 -13.80 -6.74
N SER A 58 6.09 -14.70 -6.08
CA SER A 58 6.60 -16.03 -5.73
C SER A 58 6.92 -16.89 -6.96
N TRP A 59 6.13 -16.79 -8.04
CA TRP A 59 6.38 -17.50 -9.30
C TRP A 59 7.56 -16.93 -10.10
N VAL A 60 7.83 -15.62 -9.98
CA VAL A 60 8.96 -14.97 -10.68
C VAL A 60 10.31 -15.53 -10.22
N THR A 61 10.42 -16.00 -8.97
CA THR A 61 11.66 -16.62 -8.44
C THR A 61 12.05 -17.92 -9.15
N MET A 62 11.12 -18.58 -9.85
CA MET A 62 11.37 -19.83 -10.56
C MET A 62 12.11 -19.61 -11.89
N PHE A 63 12.14 -18.37 -12.40
CA PHE A 63 12.77 -18.01 -13.67
C PHE A 63 13.91 -16.98 -13.52
N ILE A 64 14.00 -16.30 -12.38
CA ILE A 64 14.95 -15.20 -12.17
C ILE A 64 15.84 -15.49 -10.95
N PRO A 65 17.17 -15.61 -11.11
CA PRO A 65 18.09 -15.83 -10.00
C PRO A 65 18.01 -14.72 -8.94
N LEU A 66 18.13 -15.10 -7.67
CA LEU A 66 18.04 -14.21 -6.48
C LEU A 66 18.95 -12.97 -6.56
N PHE A 67 20.08 -13.07 -7.25
CA PHE A 67 20.99 -11.94 -7.48
C PHE A 67 20.34 -10.80 -8.29
N TYR A 68 19.61 -11.13 -9.36
CA TYR A 68 18.92 -10.13 -10.18
C TYR A 68 17.72 -9.55 -9.45
N LEU A 69 16.99 -10.39 -8.71
CA LEU A 69 15.91 -9.93 -7.84
C LEU A 69 16.44 -8.90 -6.85
N LYS A 70 17.58 -9.16 -6.20
CA LYS A 70 18.18 -8.26 -5.21
C LYS A 70 18.40 -6.85 -5.78
N ILE A 71 19.01 -6.78 -6.96
CA ILE A 71 19.36 -5.53 -7.65
C ILE A 71 18.11 -4.82 -8.18
N VAL A 72 17.23 -5.54 -8.87
CA VAL A 72 15.99 -4.99 -9.41
C VAL A 72 15.12 -4.44 -8.28
N SER A 73 15.04 -5.15 -7.15
CA SER A 73 14.31 -4.69 -5.98
C SER A 73 14.81 -3.33 -5.48
N GLY A 74 16.11 -3.22 -5.23
CA GLY A 74 16.69 -2.00 -4.67
C GLY A 74 16.54 -0.82 -5.62
N LEU A 75 16.71 -1.05 -6.92
CA LEU A 75 16.50 -0.03 -7.96
C LEU A 75 15.05 0.44 -8.01
N VAL A 76 14.07 -0.47 -7.92
CA VAL A 76 12.65 -0.14 -7.93
C VAL A 76 12.24 0.67 -6.70
N PHE A 77 12.71 0.29 -5.50
CA PHE A 77 12.45 1.06 -4.26
C PHE A 77 13.05 2.48 -4.32
N ILE A 78 14.28 2.62 -4.84
CA ILE A 78 14.91 3.93 -5.05
C ILE A 78 14.13 4.75 -6.08
N LEU A 79 13.74 4.14 -7.20
CA LEU A 79 12.95 4.78 -8.25
C LEU A 79 11.61 5.27 -7.71
N PHE A 80 10.90 4.46 -6.92
CA PHE A 80 9.65 4.88 -6.29
C PHE A 80 9.85 6.03 -5.30
N GLY A 81 10.88 5.99 -4.47
CA GLY A 81 11.20 7.11 -3.58
C GLY A 81 11.44 8.42 -4.34
N ILE A 82 12.14 8.36 -5.47
CA ILE A 82 12.36 9.51 -6.36
C ILE A 82 11.06 9.95 -7.05
N LEU A 83 10.25 9.02 -7.55
CA LEU A 83 8.98 9.32 -8.22
C LEU A 83 7.97 9.99 -7.27
N ILE A 84 7.91 9.57 -6.00
CA ILE A 84 7.06 10.19 -4.97
C ILE A 84 7.48 11.65 -4.71
N LEU A 85 8.78 11.96 -4.79
CA LEU A 85 9.32 13.33 -4.66
C LEU A 85 8.97 14.21 -5.88
N ILE A 86 8.89 13.62 -7.07
CA ILE A 86 8.66 14.34 -8.33
C ILE A 86 7.16 14.54 -8.61
N ASN A 87 6.33 13.54 -8.31
CA ASN A 87 4.93 13.55 -8.70
C ASN A 87 4.06 14.24 -7.65
N LYS A 88 3.86 15.55 -7.84
CA LYS A 88 2.96 16.39 -7.03
C LYS A 88 1.53 16.19 -7.54
N ASP A 89 0.89 15.09 -7.15
CA ASP A 89 -0.41 14.74 -7.73
C ASP A 89 -1.54 15.70 -7.31
N ASN A 90 -2.17 16.31 -8.32
CA ASN A 90 -3.34 17.16 -8.24
C ASN A 90 -4.51 16.38 -8.88
N GLY A 91 -5.34 15.72 -8.07
CA GLY A 91 -6.44 14.92 -8.61
C GLY A 91 -7.65 14.89 -7.70
N GLU A 92 -8.66 15.69 -8.04
CA GLU A 92 -10.02 15.62 -7.49
C GLU A 92 -10.74 14.37 -8.04
N GLU A 93 -11.23 13.49 -7.17
CA GLU A 93 -11.99 12.30 -7.59
C GLU A 93 -13.51 12.56 -7.65
N LYS A 94 -14.11 12.24 -8.81
CA LYS A 94 -15.53 12.45 -9.14
C LYS A 94 -16.47 11.52 -8.37
N THR A 95 -17.57 12.09 -7.89
CA THR A 95 -18.54 11.45 -6.99
C THR A 95 -19.66 10.70 -7.74
N LYS A 96 -19.86 9.40 -7.46
CA LYS A 96 -21.08 8.66 -7.83
C LYS A 96 -21.79 8.11 -6.59
N SER A 97 -23.12 8.04 -6.68
CA SER A 97 -24.06 7.72 -5.59
C SER A 97 -23.85 6.32 -4.99
N TYR A 98 -23.63 6.27 -3.67
CA TYR A 98 -23.25 5.10 -2.88
C TYR A 98 -24.48 4.31 -2.40
N LYS A 99 -24.94 3.30 -3.16
CA LYS A 99 -26.05 2.44 -2.71
C LYS A 99 -25.62 1.34 -1.73
N ASN A 100 -24.37 0.86 -1.81
CA ASN A 100 -23.80 -0.11 -0.88
C ASN A 100 -22.34 0.25 -0.53
N PRO A 101 -22.06 0.69 0.72
CA PRO A 101 -20.73 1.08 1.16
C PRO A 101 -19.65 0.00 0.98
N PHE A 102 -19.99 -1.27 1.21
CA PHE A 102 -19.06 -2.39 1.00
C PHE A 102 -18.66 -2.54 -0.47
N VAL A 103 -19.65 -2.62 -1.36
CA VAL A 103 -19.40 -2.79 -2.80
C VAL A 103 -18.63 -1.60 -3.34
N THR A 104 -18.96 -0.40 -2.86
CA THR A 104 -18.30 0.80 -3.37
C THR A 104 -16.86 0.92 -2.88
N SER A 105 -16.59 0.67 -1.60
CA SER A 105 -15.21 0.67 -1.10
C SER A 105 -14.40 -0.46 -1.72
N PHE A 106 -14.96 -1.65 -1.87
CA PHE A 106 -14.31 -2.78 -2.52
C PHE A 106 -13.86 -2.44 -3.95
N PHE A 107 -14.78 -2.05 -4.83
CA PHE A 107 -14.42 -1.79 -6.23
C PHE A 107 -13.60 -0.52 -6.41
N LEU A 108 -13.79 0.50 -5.57
CA LEU A 108 -12.96 1.70 -5.63
C LEU A 108 -11.52 1.35 -5.32
N ILE A 109 -11.26 0.67 -4.20
CA ILE A 109 -9.90 0.32 -3.77
C ILE A 109 -9.28 -0.67 -4.74
N LEU A 110 -10.03 -1.69 -5.16
CA LEU A 110 -9.55 -2.70 -6.12
C LEU A 110 -9.04 -2.06 -7.41
N LEU A 111 -9.74 -1.04 -7.92
CA LEU A 111 -9.36 -0.35 -9.15
C LEU A 111 -8.24 0.67 -8.93
N THR A 112 -8.28 1.42 -7.82
CA THR A 112 -7.27 2.44 -7.50
C THR A 112 -5.91 1.81 -7.19
N GLU A 113 -5.90 0.65 -6.53
CA GLU A 113 -4.68 -0.05 -6.14
C GLU A 113 -4.12 -0.95 -7.23
N TRP A 114 -4.81 -1.12 -8.36
CA TRP A 114 -4.39 -2.07 -9.37
C TRP A 114 -3.08 -1.64 -10.06
N GLY A 115 -2.01 -2.39 -9.83
CA GLY A 115 -0.68 -2.11 -10.38
C GLY A 115 0.06 -0.96 -9.69
N ASP A 116 -0.32 -0.58 -8.46
CA ASP A 116 0.36 0.49 -7.75
C ASP A 116 1.74 0.06 -7.15
N LYS A 117 2.51 1.05 -6.70
CA LYS A 117 3.85 0.92 -6.09
C LYS A 117 3.91 -0.13 -4.98
N THR A 118 2.85 -0.25 -4.18
CA THR A 118 2.79 -1.18 -3.05
C THR A 118 2.55 -2.62 -3.50
N GLN A 119 1.83 -2.86 -4.59
CA GLN A 119 1.78 -4.19 -5.21
C GLN A 119 3.15 -4.65 -5.68
N ILE A 120 3.89 -3.75 -6.35
CA ILE A 120 5.23 -4.08 -6.84
C ILE A 120 6.15 -4.37 -5.65
N ALA A 121 6.07 -3.57 -4.58
CA ALA A 121 6.80 -3.83 -3.33
C ALA A 121 6.40 -5.17 -2.69
N ALA A 122 5.11 -5.51 -2.64
CA ALA A 122 4.61 -6.76 -2.06
C ALA A 122 5.07 -8.00 -2.86
N ALA A 123 4.98 -7.94 -4.19
CA ALA A 123 5.51 -8.97 -5.09
C ALA A 123 7.02 -9.17 -4.87
N LEU A 124 7.74 -8.07 -4.68
CA LEU A 124 9.18 -8.08 -4.46
C LEU A 124 9.56 -8.65 -3.10
N PHE A 125 8.81 -8.31 -2.05
CA PHE A 125 8.98 -8.92 -0.74
C PHE A 125 8.72 -10.42 -0.77
N ALA A 126 7.73 -10.88 -1.54
CA ALA A 126 7.44 -12.30 -1.74
C ALA A 126 8.58 -13.09 -2.41
N THR A 127 9.54 -12.39 -3.03
CA THR A 127 10.73 -13.03 -3.62
C THR A 127 11.87 -13.25 -2.61
N ARG A 128 11.88 -12.50 -1.50
CA ARG A 128 12.92 -12.57 -0.47
C ARG A 128 12.46 -13.18 0.84
N PHE A 129 11.18 -13.03 1.15
CA PHE A 129 10.56 -13.44 2.41
C PHE A 129 9.48 -14.48 2.15
N ASN A 130 9.04 -15.17 3.20
CA ASN A 130 7.93 -16.12 3.09
C ASN A 130 6.66 -15.41 2.57
N PRO A 131 6.03 -15.85 1.46
CA PRO A 131 4.87 -15.18 0.87
C PRO A 131 3.68 -15.00 1.83
N LEU A 132 3.44 -15.97 2.71
CA LEU A 132 2.39 -15.86 3.72
C LEU A 132 2.75 -14.81 4.79
N GLY A 133 4.02 -14.74 5.20
CA GLY A 133 4.51 -13.70 6.10
C GLY A 133 4.34 -12.31 5.51
N VAL A 134 4.67 -12.14 4.24
CA VAL A 134 4.48 -10.89 3.49
C VAL A 134 3.01 -10.51 3.43
N LEU A 135 2.13 -11.45 3.08
CA LEU A 135 0.69 -11.20 3.01
C LEU A 135 0.14 -10.78 4.37
N ILE A 136 0.51 -11.48 5.46
CA ILE A 136 0.06 -11.14 6.81
C ILE A 136 0.58 -9.75 7.22
N GLY A 137 1.86 -9.44 6.97
CA GLY A 137 2.45 -8.13 7.26
C GLY A 137 1.75 -6.99 6.51
N SER A 138 1.51 -7.19 5.22
CA SER A 138 0.79 -6.24 4.34
C SER A 138 -0.64 -6.01 4.85
N MET A 139 -1.37 -7.09 5.13
CA MET A 139 -2.75 -7.00 5.62
C MET A 139 -2.85 -6.33 6.99
N ILE A 140 -1.90 -6.56 7.90
CA ILE A 140 -1.87 -5.87 9.20
C ILE A 140 -1.63 -4.37 8.99
N ALA A 141 -0.65 -3.99 8.18
CA ALA A 141 -0.37 -2.59 7.86
C ALA A 141 -1.61 -1.90 7.29
N LEU A 142 -2.19 -2.46 6.24
CA LEU A 142 -3.34 -1.89 5.53
C LEU A 142 -4.60 -1.87 6.40
N SER A 143 -4.78 -2.84 7.30
CA SER A 143 -5.85 -2.82 8.29
C SER A 143 -5.71 -1.67 9.27
N ILE A 144 -4.52 -1.49 9.84
CA ILE A 144 -4.25 -0.40 10.79
C ILE A 144 -4.51 0.95 10.12
N LEU A 145 -3.95 1.14 8.92
CA LEU A 145 -4.12 2.37 8.15
C LEU A 145 -5.59 2.64 7.78
N SER A 146 -6.33 1.61 7.36
CA SER A 146 -7.76 1.73 7.02
C SER A 146 -8.60 2.07 8.25
N ILE A 147 -8.31 1.47 9.41
CA ILE A 147 -8.99 1.80 10.67
C ILE A 147 -8.69 3.26 11.05
N ILE A 148 -7.44 3.69 10.95
CA ILE A 148 -7.07 5.08 11.22
C ILE A 148 -7.81 6.03 10.27
N ALA A 149 -7.83 5.74 8.97
CA ALA A 149 -8.53 6.57 7.98
C ALA A 149 -10.05 6.61 8.21
N ILE A 150 -10.67 5.50 8.63
CA ILE A 150 -12.11 5.42 8.87
C ILE A 150 -12.51 6.17 10.15
N TYR A 151 -11.79 5.98 11.25
CA TYR A 151 -12.17 6.52 12.57
C TYR A 151 -11.56 7.89 12.87
N PHE A 152 -10.36 8.15 12.39
CA PHE A 152 -9.64 9.42 12.59
C PHE A 152 -9.58 10.29 11.34
N GLY A 153 -10.15 9.85 10.22
CA GLY A 153 -10.10 10.57 8.94
C GLY A 153 -10.59 12.02 9.03
N LYS A 154 -11.64 12.27 9.82
CA LYS A 154 -12.16 13.63 10.01
C LYS A 154 -11.20 14.56 10.78
N LEU A 155 -10.34 14.01 11.64
CA LEU A 155 -9.37 14.75 12.47
C LEU A 155 -8.00 14.92 11.79
N ILE A 156 -7.59 13.94 10.97
CA ILE A 156 -6.27 13.91 10.33
C ILE A 156 -6.24 14.75 9.04
N SER A 157 -7.33 14.76 8.26
CA SER A 157 -7.41 15.56 7.02
C SER A 157 -7.21 17.06 7.22
N GLU A 158 -7.36 17.55 8.46
CA GLU A 158 -7.24 18.98 8.79
C GLU A 158 -5.85 19.38 9.29
N ARG A 159 -4.96 18.44 9.66
CA ARG A 159 -3.70 18.77 10.36
C ARG A 159 -2.39 18.40 9.66
N ILE A 160 -2.39 17.52 8.66
CA ILE A 160 -1.14 17.08 8.01
C ILE A 160 -1.20 17.37 6.50
N SER A 161 -0.25 18.16 6.01
CA SER A 161 -0.13 18.43 4.58
C SER A 161 0.33 17.16 3.84
N LYS A 162 -0.35 16.82 2.74
CA LYS A 162 0.03 15.70 1.85
C LYS A 162 1.52 15.73 1.47
N GLU A 163 2.09 16.92 1.36
CA GLU A 163 3.51 17.13 1.05
C GLU A 163 4.47 16.59 2.12
N THR A 164 4.11 16.69 3.40
CA THR A 164 4.94 16.17 4.50
C THR A 164 4.96 14.64 4.49
N ILE A 165 3.81 14.05 4.22
CA ILE A 165 3.68 12.59 4.21
C ILE A 165 4.44 12.00 3.02
N ASN A 166 4.29 12.59 1.83
CA ASN A 166 5.02 12.15 0.64
C ASN A 166 6.55 12.25 0.82
N LYS A 167 7.04 13.30 1.48
CA LYS A 167 8.48 13.44 1.78
C LYS A 167 8.99 12.33 2.70
N VAL A 168 8.24 11.99 3.75
CA VAL A 168 8.61 10.93 4.69
C VAL A 168 8.60 9.57 4.00
N ALA A 169 7.53 9.24 3.25
CA ALA A 169 7.44 8.01 2.49
C ALA A 169 8.60 7.87 1.48
N ALA A 170 8.90 8.93 0.73
CA ALA A 170 10.01 8.95 -0.22
C ALA A 170 11.36 8.63 0.42
N VAL A 171 11.68 9.24 1.57
CA VAL A 171 12.92 8.98 2.31
C VAL A 171 13.02 7.52 2.72
N ILE A 172 11.94 6.94 3.24
CA ILE A 172 11.94 5.56 3.69
C ILE A 172 12.09 4.59 2.50
N PHE A 173 11.40 4.83 1.38
CA PHE A 173 11.57 4.06 0.15
C PHE A 173 13.03 4.06 -0.35
N ILE A 174 13.71 5.21 -0.29
CA ILE A 174 15.12 5.32 -0.67
C ILE A 174 16.01 4.51 0.27
N ILE A 175 15.82 4.63 1.59
CA ILE A 175 16.59 3.88 2.60
C ILE A 175 16.39 2.37 2.42
N MET A 176 15.14 1.93 2.24
CA MET A 176 14.75 0.56 1.92
C MET A 176 15.48 0.03 0.68
N GLY A 177 15.50 0.81 -0.39
CA GLY A 177 16.16 0.41 -1.64
C GLY A 177 17.69 0.29 -1.50
N ILE A 178 18.32 1.22 -0.78
CA ILE A 178 19.76 1.15 -0.47
C ILE A 178 20.06 -0.09 0.38
N ALA A 179 19.27 -0.36 1.43
CA ALA A 179 19.42 -1.53 2.29
C ALA A 179 19.31 -2.82 1.48
N PHE A 180 18.36 -2.89 0.54
CA PHE A 180 18.18 -4.04 -0.35
C PHE A 180 19.35 -4.27 -1.32
N LEU A 181 20.08 -3.23 -1.72
CA LEU A 181 21.28 -3.38 -2.55
C LEU A 181 22.49 -3.85 -1.73
N LEU A 182 22.58 -3.43 -0.47
CA LEU A 182 23.70 -3.76 0.42
C LEU A 182 23.58 -5.15 1.07
N LEU A 183 22.37 -5.58 1.47
CA LEU A 183 22.06 -6.85 2.15
C LEU A 183 21.57 -7.96 1.23
#